data_AF-A0A328NU98-F1
#
_entry.id   AF-A0A328NU98-F1
#
_cell.length_a   1.000
_cell.length_b   1.000
_cell.length_c   1.000
_cell.angle_alpha   90.00
_cell.angle_beta   90.00
_cell.angle_gamma   90.00
#
_symmetry.space_group_name_H-M   'P 1'
#
loop_
_entity.id
_entity.type
_entity.pdbx_description
1 polymer ?
#
loop_
_entity_poly.entity_id
_entity_poly.type
_entity_poly.pdbx_seq_one_letter_code
_entity_poly.pdbx_strand_id
1 'polypeptide(L)'
;MSDPDLADLRQRAKGGDRDAVDQLVELAGERGDLVELRQLAEDGNADAAAQLVELASELGDANELRRLADRGDRDAADQLVELAAERADVGELRRLADGGNRDAADVLAELTEEQDEAE
;
A
#
# COMPACT_ATOMS: atom_id res chain seq x y z
N MET A 1 -21.90 -0.03 -15.06
CA MET A 1 -21.27 1.07 -15.82
C MET A 1 -20.66 0.53 -17.09
N SER A 2 -20.76 1.28 -18.19
CA SER A 2 -20.20 0.94 -19.50
C SER A 2 -18.82 1.57 -19.67
N ASP A 3 -17.97 1.08 -20.58
CA ASP A 3 -16.66 1.69 -20.87
C ASP A 3 -16.74 3.19 -21.25
N PRO A 4 -17.75 3.66 -22.01
CA PRO A 4 -17.94 5.09 -22.28
C PRO A 4 -18.24 5.92 -21.02
N ASP A 5 -18.97 5.36 -20.07
CA ASP A 5 -19.33 6.06 -18.82
C ASP A 5 -18.08 6.28 -17.95
N LEU A 6 -17.18 5.29 -17.92
CA LEU A 6 -15.91 5.40 -17.20
C LEU A 6 -14.95 6.39 -17.87
N ALA A 7 -14.95 6.45 -19.21
CA ALA A 7 -14.13 7.40 -19.95
C ALA A 7 -14.56 8.86 -19.69
N ASP A 8 -15.87 9.14 -19.65
CA ASP A 8 -16.41 10.44 -19.27
C ASP A 8 -16.01 10.82 -17.83
N LEU A 9 -16.14 9.86 -16.91
CA LEU A 9 -15.77 10.05 -15.51
C LEU A 9 -14.28 10.42 -15.35
N ARG A 10 -13.39 9.70 -16.03
CA ARG A 10 -11.94 10.03 -16.07
C ARG A 10 -11.66 11.39 -16.69
N GLN A 11 -12.40 11.79 -17.72
CA GLN A 11 -12.23 13.10 -18.34
C GLN A 11 -12.63 14.23 -17.38
N ARG A 12 -13.76 14.06 -16.67
CA ARG A 12 -14.22 15.02 -15.66
C ARG A 12 -13.25 15.11 -14.49
N ALA A 13 -12.78 13.98 -13.97
CA ALA A 13 -11.80 13.92 -12.90
C ALA A 13 -10.50 14.67 -13.28
N LYS A 14 -9.97 14.47 -14.49
CA LYS A 14 -8.83 15.23 -15.03
C LYS A 14 -9.11 16.73 -15.16
N GLY A 15 -10.37 17.11 -15.31
CA GLY A 15 -10.82 18.50 -15.29
C GLY A 15 -10.94 19.11 -13.89
N GLY A 16 -10.65 18.35 -12.82
CA GLY A 16 -10.75 18.80 -11.43
C GLY A 16 -12.13 18.60 -10.80
N ASP A 17 -13.01 17.83 -11.45
CA ASP A 17 -14.31 17.44 -10.87
C ASP A 17 -14.09 16.44 -9.72
N ARG A 18 -14.27 16.91 -8.49
CA ARG A 18 -14.04 16.10 -7.28
C ARG A 18 -15.03 14.95 -7.16
N ASP A 19 -16.30 15.17 -7.49
CA ASP A 19 -17.32 14.10 -7.43
C ASP A 19 -16.97 12.97 -8.41
N ALA A 20 -16.35 13.31 -9.55
CA ALA A 20 -15.88 12.31 -10.50
C ALA A 20 -14.64 11.56 -9.99
N VAL A 21 -13.73 12.25 -9.29
CA VAL A 21 -12.57 11.61 -8.64
C VAL A 21 -13.05 10.64 -7.55
N ASP A 22 -13.95 11.07 -6.66
CA ASP A 22 -14.44 10.25 -5.55
C ASP A 22 -15.13 8.97 -6.07
N GLN A 23 -15.93 9.09 -7.13
CA GLN A 23 -16.53 7.94 -7.80
C GLN A 23 -15.49 6.99 -8.40
N LEU A 24 -14.41 7.52 -9.01
CA LEU A 24 -13.35 6.65 -9.54
C LEU A 24 -12.62 5.91 -8.44
N VAL A 25 -12.37 6.56 -7.29
CA VAL A 25 -11.74 5.92 -6.13
C VAL A 25 -12.61 4.76 -5.62
N GLU A 26 -13.90 5.01 -5.37
CA GLU A 26 -14.85 3.99 -4.92
C GLU A 26 -14.89 2.78 -5.88
N LEU A 27 -15.03 3.04 -7.18
CA LEU A 27 -15.08 1.99 -8.19
C LEU A 27 -13.78 1.20 -8.31
N ALA A 28 -12.64 1.88 -8.16
CA ALA A 28 -11.33 1.24 -8.24
C ALA A 28 -11.13 0.32 -7.03
N GLY A 29 -11.50 0.77 -5.83
CA GLY A 29 -11.53 -0.05 -4.61
C GLY A 29 -12.42 -1.28 -4.76
N GLU A 30 -13.67 -1.10 -5.16
CA GLU A 30 -14.63 -2.20 -5.36
C GLU A 30 -14.14 -3.26 -6.36
N ARG A 31 -13.34 -2.85 -7.36
CA ARG A 31 -12.83 -3.72 -8.42
C ARG A 31 -11.46 -4.30 -8.12
N GLY A 32 -10.80 -3.87 -7.06
CA GLY A 32 -9.41 -4.21 -6.80
C GLY A 32 -8.44 -3.61 -7.83
N ASP A 33 -8.76 -2.47 -8.44
CA ASP A 33 -7.94 -1.83 -9.48
C ASP A 33 -6.82 -0.99 -8.86
N LEU A 34 -5.73 -1.68 -8.47
CA LEU A 34 -4.51 -1.05 -7.95
C LEU A 34 -3.91 -0.01 -8.93
N VAL A 35 -4.09 -0.20 -10.24
CA VAL A 35 -3.51 0.71 -11.24
C VAL A 35 -4.24 2.04 -11.25
N GLU A 36 -5.57 2.02 -11.22
CA GLU A 36 -6.36 3.25 -11.14
C GLU A 36 -6.14 3.96 -9.79
N LEU A 37 -6.18 3.23 -8.67
CA LEU A 37 -5.91 3.80 -7.34
C LEU A 37 -4.53 4.44 -7.27
N ARG A 38 -3.51 3.80 -7.83
CA ARG A 38 -2.15 4.37 -7.91
C ARG A 38 -2.11 5.67 -8.70
N GLN A 39 -2.76 5.73 -9.86
CA GLN A 39 -2.79 6.95 -10.66
C GLN A 39 -3.45 8.10 -9.90
N LEU A 40 -4.60 7.85 -9.27
CA LEU A 40 -5.32 8.86 -8.49
C LEU A 40 -4.51 9.32 -7.27
N ALA A 41 -3.81 8.40 -6.59
CA ALA A 41 -2.92 8.73 -5.48
C ALA A 41 -1.72 9.59 -5.94
N GLU A 42 -1.14 9.27 -7.10
CA GLU A 42 -0.05 10.05 -7.70
C GLU A 42 -0.48 11.45 -8.14
N ASP A 43 -1.75 11.61 -8.51
CA ASP A 43 -2.39 12.91 -8.77
C ASP A 43 -2.74 13.67 -7.46
N GLY A 44 -2.44 13.09 -6.30
CA GLY A 44 -2.57 13.72 -4.99
C GLY A 44 -3.89 13.46 -4.28
N ASN A 45 -4.70 12.49 -4.74
CA ASN A 45 -5.90 12.08 -4.01
C ASN A 45 -5.52 11.21 -2.80
N ALA A 46 -5.81 11.72 -1.59
CA ALA A 46 -5.47 11.05 -0.34
C ALA A 46 -6.32 9.81 -0.08
N ASP A 47 -7.60 9.81 -0.47
CA ASP A 47 -8.50 8.67 -0.28
C ASP A 47 -8.07 7.49 -1.16
N ALA A 48 -7.62 7.77 -2.37
CA ALA A 48 -7.03 6.79 -3.28
C ALA A 48 -5.74 6.19 -2.71
N ALA A 49 -4.89 7.02 -2.09
CA ALA A 49 -3.67 6.55 -1.44
C ALA A 49 -3.99 5.60 -0.28
N ALA A 50 -4.96 5.97 0.58
CA ALA A 50 -5.42 5.12 1.67
C ALA A 50 -5.99 3.78 1.17
N GLN A 51 -6.88 3.81 0.18
CA GLN A 51 -7.43 2.58 -0.40
C GLN A 51 -6.36 1.73 -1.10
N LEU A 52 -5.34 2.34 -1.69
CA LEU A 52 -4.24 1.62 -2.30
C LEU A 52 -3.43 0.86 -1.26
N VAL A 53 -3.18 1.44 -0.08
CA VAL A 53 -2.51 0.75 1.04
C VAL A 53 -3.35 -0.42 1.54
N GLU A 54 -4.63 -0.18 1.81
CA GLU A 54 -5.57 -1.19 2.29
C GLU A 54 -5.63 -2.39 1.33
N LEU A 55 -5.88 -2.14 0.05
CA LEU A 55 -5.97 -3.19 -0.96
C LEU A 55 -4.63 -3.91 -1.18
N ALA A 56 -3.51 -3.19 -1.17
CA ALA A 56 -2.19 -3.80 -1.26
C ALA A 56 -1.91 -4.76 -0.08
N SER A 57 -2.33 -4.36 1.13
CA SER A 57 -2.24 -5.19 2.32
C SER A 57 -3.10 -6.44 2.23
N GLU A 58 -4.38 -6.30 1.85
CA GLU A 58 -5.30 -7.43 1.67
C GLU A 58 -4.80 -8.44 0.64
N LEU A 59 -4.18 -7.96 -0.44
CA LEU A 59 -3.60 -8.79 -1.49
C LEU A 59 -2.21 -9.34 -1.13
N GLY A 60 -1.62 -8.89 -0.03
CA GLY A 60 -0.24 -9.22 0.37
C GLY A 60 0.79 -8.78 -0.67
N ASP A 61 0.54 -7.68 -1.38
CA ASP A 61 1.43 -7.09 -2.37
C ASP A 61 2.53 -6.27 -1.68
N ALA A 62 3.55 -6.99 -1.20
CA ALA A 62 4.71 -6.41 -0.55
C ALA A 62 5.47 -5.42 -1.46
N ASN A 63 5.40 -5.54 -2.79
CA ASN A 63 6.08 -4.61 -3.69
C ASN A 63 5.36 -3.27 -3.73
N GLU A 64 4.02 -3.29 -3.72
CA GLU A 64 3.20 -2.08 -3.66
C GLU A 64 3.42 -1.34 -2.34
N LEU A 65 3.30 -2.05 -1.22
CA LEU A 65 3.52 -1.52 0.12
C LEU A 65 4.94 -0.95 0.26
N ARG A 66 5.96 -1.67 -0.24
CA ARG A 66 7.35 -1.18 -0.25
C ARG A 66 7.49 0.12 -1.01
N ARG A 67 6.90 0.24 -2.20
CA ARG A 67 6.98 1.48 -2.98
C ARG A 67 6.35 2.65 -2.25
N LEU A 68 5.22 2.43 -1.58
CA LEU A 68 4.52 3.47 -0.82
C LEU A 68 5.32 3.86 0.43
N ALA A 69 5.84 2.89 1.18
CA ALA A 69 6.72 3.10 2.33
C ALA A 69 7.99 3.88 1.94
N ASP A 70 8.63 3.53 0.83
CA ASP A 70 9.82 4.23 0.32
C ASP A 70 9.50 5.68 -0.11
N ARG A 71 8.23 6.01 -0.39
CA ARG A 71 7.74 7.38 -0.61
C ARG A 71 7.37 8.11 0.68
N GLY A 72 7.49 7.47 1.83
CA GLY A 72 7.22 8.02 3.16
C GLY A 72 5.79 7.80 3.66
N ASP A 73 5.02 6.91 3.02
CA ASP A 73 3.73 6.48 3.54
C ASP A 73 3.95 5.59 4.77
N ARG A 74 3.43 6.01 5.92
CA ARG A 74 3.65 5.32 7.20
C ARG A 74 2.76 4.11 7.34
N ASP A 75 1.50 4.23 6.93
CA ASP A 75 0.54 3.12 7.01
C ASP A 75 1.01 1.97 6.12
N ALA A 76 1.57 2.28 4.94
CA ALA A 76 2.19 1.27 4.09
C ALA A 76 3.43 0.60 4.70
N ALA A 77 4.25 1.37 5.45
CA ALA A 77 5.42 0.83 6.13
C ALA A 77 5.02 -0.12 7.25
N ASP A 78 3.97 0.22 8.00
CA ASP A 78 3.44 -0.60 9.09
C ASP A 78 2.87 -1.92 8.53
N GLN A 79 2.01 -1.85 7.51
CA GLN A 79 1.48 -3.05 6.84
C GLN A 79 2.60 -3.93 6.24
N LEU A 80 3.69 -3.34 5.77
CA LEU A 80 4.82 -4.08 5.23
C LEU A 80 5.63 -4.79 6.33
N VAL A 81 5.74 -4.21 7.52
CA VAL A 81 6.32 -4.87 8.69
C VAL A 81 5.47 -6.07 9.09
N GLU A 82 4.16 -5.89 9.22
CA GLU A 82 3.22 -6.97 9.55
C GLU A 82 3.35 -8.13 8.56
N LEU A 83 3.28 -7.82 7.26
CA LEU A 83 3.38 -8.83 6.20
C LEU A 83 4.74 -9.54 6.18
N ALA A 84 5.83 -8.82 6.45
CA ALA A 84 7.16 -9.40 6.54
C ALA A 84 7.30 -10.31 7.77
N ALA A 85 6.72 -9.92 8.91
CA ALA A 85 6.69 -10.71 10.14
C ALA A 85 5.93 -12.03 9.94
N GLU A 86 4.72 -11.98 9.38
CA GLU A 86 3.90 -13.15 9.08
C GLU A 86 4.60 -14.16 8.17
N ARG A 87 5.44 -13.64 7.25
CA ARG A 87 6.21 -14.46 6.30
C ARG A 87 7.60 -14.84 6.80
N ALA A 88 7.99 -14.39 7.99
CA ALA A 88 9.36 -14.46 8.51
C ALA A 88 10.40 -13.95 7.49
N ASP A 89 10.06 -12.89 6.74
CA ASP A 89 10.95 -12.24 5.77
C ASP A 89 11.96 -11.34 6.49
N VAL A 90 12.98 -11.99 7.06
CA VAL A 90 14.12 -11.36 7.74
C VAL A 90 14.83 -10.35 6.85
N GLY A 91 14.86 -10.58 5.53
CA GLY A 91 15.51 -9.68 4.58
C GLY A 91 14.78 -8.35 4.51
N GLU A 92 13.45 -8.39 4.44
CA GLU A 92 12.63 -7.19 4.41
C GLU A 92 12.60 -6.45 5.75
N LEU A 93 12.44 -7.17 6.86
CA LEU A 93 12.51 -6.57 8.20
C LEU A 93 13.84 -5.86 8.44
N ARG A 94 14.96 -6.48 8.03
CA ARG A 94 16.29 -5.85 8.11
C ARG A 94 16.38 -4.60 7.25
N ARG A 95 15.87 -4.62 6.02
CA ARG A 95 15.87 -3.44 5.14
C ARG A 95 15.12 -2.28 5.77
N LEU A 96 13.94 -2.55 6.35
CA LEU A 96 13.13 -1.54 7.02
C LEU A 96 13.82 -1.01 8.29
N ALA A 97 14.40 -1.89 9.09
CA ALA A 97 15.17 -1.53 10.28
C ALA A 97 16.40 -0.65 9.95
N ASP A 98 17.16 -1.01 8.91
CA ASP A 98 18.28 -0.22 8.40
C ASP A 98 17.82 1.15 7.86
N GLY A 99 16.58 1.22 7.36
CA GLY A 99 15.89 2.45 6.99
C GLY A 99 15.37 3.27 8.18
N GLY A 100 15.51 2.78 9.41
CA GLY A 100 15.10 3.45 10.65
C GLY A 100 13.69 3.12 11.13
N ASN A 101 13.00 2.14 10.54
CA ASN A 101 11.74 1.63 11.09
C ASN A 101 12.02 0.83 12.37
N ARG A 102 11.46 1.29 13.50
CA ARG A 102 11.71 0.70 14.81
C ARG A 102 10.95 -0.60 15.01
N ASP A 103 9.70 -0.64 14.58
CA ASP A 103 8.86 -1.84 14.72
C ASP A 103 9.47 -3.01 13.93
N ALA A 104 10.02 -2.74 12.75
CA ALA A 104 10.78 -3.72 11.98
C ALA A 104 12.03 -4.24 12.72
N ALA A 105 12.74 -3.37 13.44
CA ALA A 105 13.93 -3.74 14.20
C ALA A 105 13.56 -4.61 15.42
N ASP A 106 12.46 -4.27 16.09
CA ASP A 106 11.95 -5.01 17.25
C ASP A 106 11.49 -6.41 16.82
N VAL A 107 10.67 -6.52 15.77
CA VAL A 107 10.24 -7.82 15.21
C VAL A 107 11.43 -8.66 14.73
N LEU A 108 12.42 -8.03 14.08
CA LEU A 108 13.63 -8.72 13.64
C LEU A 108 14.39 -9.32 14.82
N ALA A 109 14.51 -8.60 15.94
CA ALA A 109 15.17 -9.09 17.14
C ALA A 109 14.44 -10.30 17.73
N GLU A 110 13.11 -10.22 17.88
CA GLU A 110 12.28 -11.32 18.38
C GLU A 110 12.45 -12.58 17.54
N LEU A 111 12.36 -12.47 16.20
CA LEU A 111 12.54 -13.62 15.31
C LEU A 111 13.95 -14.24 15.39
N THR A 112 14.99 -13.43 15.61
CA THR A 112 16.35 -13.98 15.77
C THR A 112 16.54 -14.70 17.09
N GLU A 113 15.93 -14.21 18.17
CA GLU A 113 15.98 -14.88 19.48
C GLU A 113 15.25 -16.22 19.44
N GLU A 114 14.07 -16.28 18.81
CA GLU A 114 13.33 -17.53 18.63
C GLU A 114 14.11 -18.58 17.81
N GLN A 115 14.88 -18.14 16.80
CA GLN A 115 15.72 -19.03 16.01
C GLN A 115 16.90 -19.58 16.81
N ASP A 116 17.56 -18.74 17.62
CA ASP A 116 18.67 -19.17 18.48
C ASP A 116 18.21 -20.13 19.58
N GLU A 117 16.96 -20.02 20.06
CA GLU A 117 16.37 -20.95 21.04
C GLU A 117 15.95 -22.30 20.44
N ALA A 118 15.74 -22.35 19.11
CA ALA A 118 15.30 -23.55 18.41
C ALA A 118 16.45 -24.49 17.96
N GLU A 119 17.71 -24.06 18.07
CA GLU A 119 18.93 -24.85 17.78
C GLU A 119 19.48 -25.62 19.00
#